data_AF-A0A7Y0L0N0-F1
#
_entry.id   AF-A0A7Y0L0N0-F1
#
_cell.length_a   1.000
_cell.length_b   1.000
_cell.length_c   1.000
_cell.angle_alpha   90.00
_cell.angle_beta   90.00
_cell.angle_gamma   90.00
#
_symmetry.space_group_name_H-M   'P 1'
#
loop_
_entity.id
_entity.type
_entity.pdbx_description
1 polymer ?
#
loop_
_entity_poly.entity_id
_entity_poly.type
_entity_poly.pdbx_seq_one_letter_code
_entity_poly.pdbx_strand_id
1 'polypeptide(L)'
;MLAHPTPAQAFPTRAQRQAVYFAAHPVWQQWRTTGGVLWNAVSTLDSPGLVLARQIHKAAAWVLDTAFSQAPADVGLWLVLGPVVRASWHQWRIVATQPVTATPTQTLQLSPAAQGALQALRQWDPVLNQRAPASPEAALLAVCQGLAVVPTQNPTATTAPSVRLHTLTDQDTLLTLASQYLGNPELWPTIRALNHLRSPYISPRLWDQYGPPVAAFELTTATSAQPFVAAPVVNAGATTVTLPGVPGPLAQSGTVVVLEQWTSTGRQQEAHPIQSYNPDTFVATLTEAVTASYGVGALMSLNLNPAQLTTQVLAPGQSIQIPLSGQPTSAQLTDPQDPMGTDIYVDEQGFLARTDTGDLMTATGIQNLAGALRRRLDSALGTVPLHPTTYGSGLPSVVGQPMLGTHIITGYVRTALLQDPRVTSVPTVTVQQHGTAWIIVAQCQVRSMPSPIPVTTTFIQAA
;
A
#
# COMPACT_ATOMS: atom_id res chain seq x y z
N MET A 1 -52.35 -55.64 14.84
CA MET A 1 -53.09 -54.50 14.27
C MET A 1 -52.21 -53.26 14.38
N LEU A 2 -51.77 -52.78 13.21
CA LEU A 2 -51.15 -51.50 12.83
C LEU A 2 -50.53 -50.61 13.94
N ALA A 3 -49.20 -50.45 13.89
CA ALA A 3 -48.48 -49.37 14.56
C ALA A 3 -48.44 -48.12 13.65
N HIS A 4 -48.81 -46.97 14.20
CA HIS A 4 -48.85 -45.66 13.53
C HIS A 4 -47.44 -45.10 13.24
N PRO A 5 -47.26 -44.30 12.17
CA PRO A 5 -45.99 -43.65 11.85
C PRO A 5 -45.71 -42.42 12.74
N THR A 6 -44.42 -42.22 13.04
CA THR A 6 -43.81 -41.06 13.71
C THR A 6 -44.08 -39.72 12.97
N PRO A 7 -44.13 -38.57 13.67
CA PRO A 7 -44.54 -37.31 13.07
C PRO A 7 -43.47 -36.73 12.14
N ALA A 8 -43.93 -36.21 11.01
CA ALA A 8 -43.14 -35.52 9.99
C ALA A 8 -42.37 -34.32 10.58
N GLN A 9 -41.13 -34.14 10.13
CA GLN A 9 -40.34 -32.94 10.41
C GLN A 9 -41.09 -31.70 9.94
N ALA A 10 -41.34 -30.77 10.88
CA ALA A 10 -42.04 -29.54 10.58
C ALA A 10 -41.19 -28.65 9.67
N PHE A 11 -41.77 -28.21 8.55
CA PHE A 11 -41.14 -27.24 7.67
C PHE A 11 -40.95 -25.89 8.39
N PRO A 12 -39.85 -25.16 8.10
CA PRO A 12 -39.61 -23.87 8.70
C PRO A 12 -40.74 -22.89 8.40
N THR A 13 -41.11 -22.11 9.41
CA THR A 13 -42.19 -21.12 9.29
C THR A 13 -41.79 -20.01 8.32
N ARG A 14 -42.79 -19.31 7.76
CA ARG A 14 -42.56 -18.16 6.86
C ARG A 14 -41.63 -17.10 7.47
N ALA A 15 -41.73 -16.87 8.79
CA ALA A 15 -40.87 -15.95 9.52
C ALA A 15 -39.40 -16.42 9.59
N GLN A 16 -39.16 -17.72 9.80
CA GLN A 16 -37.81 -18.29 9.78
C GLN A 16 -37.17 -18.20 8.39
N ARG A 17 -37.97 -18.42 7.32
CA ARG A 17 -37.50 -18.23 5.94
C ARG A 17 -37.14 -16.78 5.64
N GLN A 18 -37.94 -15.83 6.12
CA GLN A 18 -37.66 -14.40 5.94
C GLN A 18 -36.41 -13.95 6.72
N ALA A 19 -36.20 -14.45 7.94
CA ALA A 19 -35.02 -14.11 8.73
C ALA A 19 -33.71 -14.56 8.06
N VAL A 20 -33.68 -15.76 7.46
CA VAL A 20 -32.51 -16.26 6.72
C VAL A 20 -32.26 -15.43 5.45
N TYR A 21 -33.33 -15.07 4.73
CA TYR A 21 -33.22 -14.20 3.56
C TYR A 21 -32.64 -12.82 3.90
N PHE A 22 -33.12 -12.18 4.98
CA PHE A 22 -32.61 -10.88 5.42
C PHE A 22 -31.16 -10.92 5.94
N ALA A 23 -30.71 -12.05 6.51
CA ALA A 23 -29.32 -12.22 6.92
C ALA A 23 -28.36 -12.47 5.75
N ALA A 24 -28.82 -13.13 4.68
CA ALA A 24 -27.99 -13.47 3.51
C ALA A 24 -27.90 -12.34 2.48
N HIS A 25 -28.92 -11.47 2.39
CA HIS A 25 -29.01 -10.42 1.38
C HIS A 25 -27.87 -9.38 1.42
N PRO A 26 -27.40 -8.88 2.58
CA PRO A 26 -26.27 -7.94 2.63
C PRO A 26 -24.95 -8.56 2.17
N VAL A 27 -24.72 -9.84 2.49
CA VAL A 27 -23.51 -10.59 2.08
C VAL A 27 -23.50 -10.80 0.58
N TRP A 28 -24.66 -11.09 -0.02
CA TRP A 28 -24.80 -11.20 -1.47
C TRP A 28 -24.60 -9.86 -2.18
N GLN A 29 -25.15 -8.77 -1.66
CA GLN A 29 -24.92 -7.42 -2.19
C GLN A 29 -23.44 -7.04 -2.13
N GLN A 30 -22.78 -7.32 -1.01
CA GLN A 30 -21.34 -7.10 -0.83
C GLN A 30 -20.50 -7.94 -1.80
N TRP A 31 -20.88 -9.19 -2.06
CA TRP A 31 -20.20 -10.04 -3.04
C TRP A 31 -20.37 -9.51 -4.46
N ARG A 32 -21.57 -9.01 -4.82
CA ARG A 32 -21.87 -8.46 -6.14
C ARG A 32 -21.10 -7.16 -6.42
N THR A 33 -21.02 -6.26 -5.43
CA THR A 33 -20.29 -5.00 -5.55
C THR A 33 -18.78 -5.21 -5.53
N THR A 34 -18.27 -6.00 -4.58
CA THR A 34 -16.82 -6.25 -4.45
C THR A 34 -16.30 -7.15 -5.58
N GLY A 35 -17.08 -8.15 -5.99
CA GLY A 35 -16.75 -9.06 -7.08
C GLY A 35 -16.80 -8.40 -8.46
N GLY A 36 -17.75 -7.49 -8.70
CA GLY A 36 -17.81 -6.72 -9.95
C GLY A 36 -16.65 -5.73 -10.11
N VAL A 37 -16.18 -5.14 -9.01
CA VAL A 37 -15.04 -4.21 -8.99
C VAL A 37 -13.71 -4.94 -9.22
N LEU A 38 -13.49 -6.08 -8.55
CA LEU A 38 -12.34 -6.95 -8.80
C LEU A 38 -12.35 -7.50 -10.24
N TRP A 39 -13.52 -7.80 -10.80
CA TRP A 39 -13.65 -8.26 -12.19
C TRP A 39 -13.20 -7.22 -13.21
N ASN A 40 -13.52 -5.93 -13.00
CA ASN A 40 -13.10 -4.85 -13.89
C ASN A 40 -11.61 -4.52 -13.78
N ALA A 41 -11.03 -4.64 -12.58
CA ALA A 41 -9.60 -4.44 -12.38
C ALA A 41 -8.74 -5.58 -12.97
N VAL A 42 -9.31 -6.79 -13.07
CA VAL A 42 -8.61 -8.00 -13.53
C VAL A 42 -8.83 -8.29 -15.01
N SER A 43 -9.89 -7.76 -15.63
CA SER A 43 -10.22 -7.98 -17.04
C SER A 43 -9.29 -7.27 -18.03
N THR A 44 -8.47 -6.33 -17.55
CA THR A 44 -7.48 -5.57 -18.34
C THR A 44 -6.07 -6.19 -18.32
N LEU A 45 -5.87 -7.30 -17.60
CA LEU A 45 -4.58 -7.96 -17.46
C LEU A 45 -4.55 -9.30 -18.21
N ASP A 46 -3.67 -9.41 -19.21
CA ASP A 46 -3.46 -10.61 -20.03
C ASP A 46 -2.39 -11.52 -19.44
N SER A 47 -2.77 -12.32 -18.45
CA SER A 47 -1.95 -13.47 -18.01
C SER A 47 -2.73 -14.79 -18.05
N PRO A 48 -2.09 -15.93 -18.39
CA PRO A 48 -2.77 -17.22 -18.51
C PRO A 48 -3.46 -17.71 -17.23
N GLY A 49 -2.91 -17.39 -16.05
CA GLY A 49 -3.51 -17.73 -14.75
C GLY A 49 -4.87 -17.04 -14.50
N LEU A 50 -5.08 -15.87 -15.11
CA LEU A 50 -6.32 -15.11 -15.00
C LEU A 50 -7.44 -15.66 -15.86
N VAL A 51 -7.14 -16.38 -16.95
CA VAL A 51 -8.16 -17.04 -17.78
C VAL A 51 -8.86 -18.14 -17.00
N LEU A 52 -8.13 -18.90 -16.18
CA LEU A 52 -8.70 -19.95 -15.32
C LEU A 52 -9.54 -19.35 -14.18
N ALA A 53 -9.07 -18.28 -13.54
CA ALA A 53 -9.83 -17.54 -12.54
C ALA A 53 -11.15 -16.98 -13.13
N ARG A 54 -11.12 -16.50 -14.38
CA ARG A 54 -12.31 -16.07 -15.12
C ARG A 54 -13.32 -17.21 -15.32
N GLN A 55 -12.86 -18.42 -15.63
CA GLN A 55 -13.73 -19.57 -15.84
C GLN A 55 -14.35 -20.08 -14.53
N ILE A 56 -13.57 -20.14 -13.44
CA ILE A 56 -14.07 -20.54 -12.11
C ILE A 56 -15.09 -19.51 -11.59
N HIS A 57 -14.83 -18.22 -11.75
CA HIS A 57 -15.75 -17.17 -11.34
C HIS A 57 -17.06 -17.21 -12.14
N LYS A 58 -16.99 -17.41 -13.47
CA LYS A 58 -18.17 -17.57 -14.33
C LYS A 58 -18.99 -18.81 -13.96
N ALA A 59 -18.35 -19.93 -13.67
CA ALA A 59 -19.02 -21.15 -13.23
C ALA A 59 -19.70 -20.96 -11.87
N ALA A 60 -19.02 -20.33 -10.90
CA ALA A 60 -19.58 -20.03 -9.58
C ALA A 60 -20.77 -19.04 -9.68
N ALA A 61 -20.64 -18.00 -10.50
CA ALA A 61 -21.71 -17.04 -10.75
C ALA A 61 -22.92 -17.70 -11.42
N TRP A 62 -22.70 -18.55 -12.43
CA TRP A 62 -23.77 -19.30 -13.10
C TRP A 62 -24.50 -20.25 -12.15
N VAL A 63 -23.78 -20.98 -11.29
CA VAL A 63 -24.38 -21.86 -10.27
C VAL A 63 -25.23 -21.06 -9.29
N LEU A 64 -24.75 -19.90 -8.84
CA LEU A 64 -25.48 -19.03 -7.91
C LEU A 64 -26.73 -18.41 -8.56
N ASP A 65 -26.63 -17.90 -9.79
CA ASP A 65 -27.78 -17.33 -10.52
C ASP A 65 -28.83 -18.39 -10.87
N THR A 66 -28.38 -19.61 -11.21
CA THR A 66 -29.28 -20.75 -11.47
C THR A 66 -29.98 -21.21 -10.18
N ALA A 67 -29.25 -21.26 -9.05
CA ALA A 67 -29.84 -21.58 -7.75
C ALA A 67 -30.86 -20.52 -7.28
N PHE A 68 -30.60 -19.23 -7.55
CA PHE A 68 -31.51 -18.13 -7.21
C PHE A 68 -32.75 -18.07 -8.10
N SER A 69 -32.61 -18.35 -9.39
CA SER A 69 -33.72 -18.30 -10.35
C SER A 69 -34.67 -19.50 -10.27
N GLN A 70 -34.20 -20.65 -9.77
CA GLN A 70 -35.00 -21.89 -9.77
C GLN A 70 -35.54 -22.33 -8.39
N ALA A 71 -35.11 -21.76 -7.27
CA ALA A 71 -35.51 -22.26 -5.95
C ALA A 71 -35.92 -21.17 -4.93
N PRO A 72 -37.20 -20.77 -4.89
CA PRO A 72 -37.73 -20.03 -3.74
C PRO A 72 -38.05 -20.91 -2.53
N ALA A 73 -37.98 -22.25 -2.63
CA ALA A 73 -38.58 -23.15 -1.64
C ALA A 73 -37.61 -23.96 -0.75
N ASP A 74 -36.35 -24.17 -1.13
CA ASP A 74 -35.47 -25.09 -0.39
C ASP A 74 -34.33 -24.39 0.37
N VAL A 75 -34.57 -24.19 1.67
CA VAL A 75 -33.61 -23.68 2.66
C VAL A 75 -32.46 -24.66 2.90
N GLY A 76 -32.63 -25.95 2.57
CA GLY A 76 -31.63 -27.00 2.78
C GLY A 76 -30.34 -26.81 1.97
N LEU A 77 -30.43 -26.30 0.75
CA LEU A 77 -29.28 -26.08 -0.13
C LEU A 77 -28.31 -25.01 0.44
N TRP A 78 -28.86 -24.02 1.15
CA TRP A 78 -28.09 -22.92 1.73
C TRP A 78 -27.24 -23.33 2.94
N LEU A 79 -27.74 -24.27 3.76
CA LEU A 79 -27.00 -24.81 4.90
C LEU A 79 -25.76 -25.62 4.47
N VAL A 80 -25.78 -26.18 3.26
CA VAL A 80 -24.68 -27.01 2.73
C VAL A 80 -23.68 -26.16 1.93
N LEU A 81 -24.14 -25.21 1.10
CA LEU A 81 -23.25 -24.44 0.23
C LEU A 81 -22.57 -23.25 0.93
N GLY A 82 -23.22 -22.64 1.93
CA GLY A 82 -22.67 -21.50 2.67
C GLY A 82 -21.29 -21.77 3.30
N PRO A 83 -21.09 -22.89 4.03
CA PRO A 83 -19.79 -23.28 4.57
C PRO A 83 -18.74 -23.59 3.50
N VAL A 84 -19.13 -24.21 2.38
CA VAL A 84 -18.22 -24.59 1.29
C VAL A 84 -17.67 -23.35 0.58
N VAL A 85 -18.53 -22.40 0.23
CA VAL A 85 -18.11 -21.12 -0.38
C VAL A 85 -17.21 -20.32 0.57
N ARG A 86 -17.55 -20.30 1.87
CA ARG A 86 -16.76 -19.58 2.89
C ARG A 86 -15.38 -20.23 3.13
N ALA A 87 -15.32 -21.56 3.17
CA ALA A 87 -14.06 -22.31 3.28
C ALA A 87 -13.18 -22.10 2.03
N SER A 88 -13.78 -22.13 0.83
CA SER A 88 -13.07 -21.93 -0.44
C SER A 88 -12.49 -20.51 -0.54
N TRP A 89 -13.24 -19.50 -0.07
CA TRP A 89 -12.79 -18.11 0.01
C TRP A 89 -11.62 -17.92 0.98
N HIS A 90 -11.70 -18.51 2.18
CA HIS A 90 -10.62 -18.44 3.16
C HIS A 90 -9.34 -19.15 2.67
N GLN A 91 -9.48 -20.31 2.01
CA GLN A 91 -8.35 -21.06 1.50
C GLN A 91 -7.67 -20.34 0.32
N TRP A 92 -8.44 -19.68 -0.54
CA TRP A 92 -7.90 -18.82 -1.61
C TRP A 92 -7.14 -17.60 -1.05
N ARG A 93 -7.66 -16.97 0.00
CA ARG A 93 -7.00 -15.85 0.69
C ARG A 93 -5.67 -16.26 1.35
N ILE A 94 -5.59 -17.45 1.92
CA ILE A 94 -4.34 -17.98 2.52
C ILE A 94 -3.31 -18.28 1.42
N VAL A 95 -3.72 -18.88 0.30
CA VAL A 95 -2.81 -19.19 -0.82
C VAL A 95 -2.32 -17.91 -1.52
N ALA A 96 -3.15 -16.87 -1.61
CA ALA A 96 -2.78 -15.60 -2.23
C ALA A 96 -1.87 -14.71 -1.36
N THR A 97 -1.66 -15.05 -0.08
CA THR A 97 -0.92 -14.17 0.88
C THR A 97 0.34 -14.81 1.45
N GLN A 98 0.68 -16.06 1.11
CA GLN A 98 1.90 -16.70 1.59
C GLN A 98 2.97 -16.81 0.49
N PRO A 99 4.24 -16.47 0.78
CA PRO A 99 5.35 -16.78 -0.13
C PRO A 99 5.53 -18.30 -0.20
N VAL A 100 5.44 -18.86 -1.41
CA VAL A 100 5.55 -20.31 -1.65
C VAL A 100 7.01 -20.73 -1.50
N THR A 101 7.37 -21.29 -0.35
CA THR A 101 8.53 -22.17 -0.21
C THR A 101 8.03 -23.59 0.04
N ALA A 102 7.82 -24.37 -1.02
CA ALA A 102 7.50 -25.78 -0.90
C ALA A 102 8.20 -26.62 -1.99
N THR A 103 8.91 -27.65 -1.56
CA THR A 103 9.52 -28.72 -2.36
C THR A 103 8.43 -29.59 -3.02
N PRO A 104 8.67 -30.18 -4.20
CA PRO A 104 7.60 -30.75 -5.03
C PRO A 104 7.32 -32.21 -4.67
N THR A 105 6.69 -32.47 -3.53
CA THR A 105 5.93 -33.73 -3.31
C THR A 105 4.94 -33.58 -2.15
N GLN A 106 3.94 -32.69 -2.28
CA GLN A 106 2.76 -32.78 -1.43
C GLN A 106 1.54 -33.04 -2.31
N THR A 107 1.04 -34.27 -2.24
CA THR A 107 -0.30 -34.62 -2.72
C THR A 107 -1.29 -33.85 -1.85
N LEU A 108 -1.93 -32.83 -2.42
CA LEU A 108 -2.98 -32.06 -1.75
C LEU A 108 -4.13 -33.01 -1.36
N GLN A 109 -4.22 -33.36 -0.09
CA GLN A 109 -5.38 -34.08 0.44
C GLN A 109 -6.49 -33.09 0.76
N LEU A 110 -7.69 -33.35 0.24
CA LEU A 110 -8.90 -32.62 0.61
C LEU A 110 -9.15 -32.80 2.12
N SER A 111 -9.54 -31.73 2.81
CA SER A 111 -9.92 -31.83 4.21
C SER A 111 -11.13 -32.76 4.39
N PRO A 112 -11.28 -33.44 5.54
CA PRO A 112 -12.41 -34.34 5.78
C PRO A 112 -13.78 -33.67 5.58
N ALA A 113 -13.88 -32.36 5.86
CA ALA A 113 -15.08 -31.57 5.63
C ALA A 113 -15.40 -31.39 4.14
N ALA A 114 -14.38 -31.14 3.31
CA ALA A 114 -14.55 -31.04 1.86
C ALA A 114 -14.90 -32.39 1.23
N GLN A 115 -14.31 -33.48 1.74
CA GLN A 115 -14.65 -34.85 1.33
C GLN A 115 -16.10 -35.19 1.66
N GLY A 116 -16.56 -34.87 2.88
CA GLY A 116 -17.95 -35.08 3.31
C GLY A 116 -18.96 -34.27 2.49
N ALA A 117 -18.65 -33.01 2.18
CA ALA A 117 -19.52 -32.16 1.35
C ALA A 117 -19.65 -32.69 -0.08
N LEU A 118 -18.55 -33.18 -0.68
CA LEU A 118 -18.56 -33.79 -2.00
C LEU A 118 -19.39 -35.09 -2.02
N GLN A 119 -19.29 -35.88 -0.95
CA GLN A 119 -20.04 -37.13 -0.82
C GLN A 119 -21.54 -36.89 -0.61
N ALA A 120 -21.92 -35.86 0.16
CA ALA A 120 -23.31 -35.44 0.34
C ALA A 120 -23.94 -34.92 -0.98
N LEU A 121 -23.19 -34.16 -1.78
CA LEU A 121 -23.60 -33.70 -3.11
C LEU A 121 -23.87 -34.86 -4.08
N ARG A 122 -23.04 -35.92 -4.04
CA ARG A 122 -23.23 -37.13 -4.86
C ARG A 122 -24.46 -37.95 -4.45
N GLN A 123 -24.85 -37.91 -3.19
CA GLN A 123 -26.04 -38.62 -2.69
C GLN A 123 -27.34 -37.87 -2.97
N TRP A 124 -27.27 -36.54 -3.09
CA TRP A 124 -28.44 -35.67 -3.21
C TRP A 124 -29.01 -35.59 -4.64
N ASP A 125 -28.17 -35.78 -5.67
CA ASP A 125 -28.62 -35.81 -7.07
C ASP A 125 -27.96 -36.96 -7.87
N PRO A 126 -28.69 -38.08 -8.09
CA PRO A 126 -28.20 -39.21 -8.88
C PRO A 126 -27.95 -38.88 -10.36
N VAL A 127 -28.52 -37.79 -10.89
CA VAL A 127 -28.41 -37.39 -12.30
C VAL A 127 -27.02 -36.81 -12.61
N LEU A 128 -26.32 -36.27 -11.61
CA LEU A 128 -24.92 -35.83 -11.75
C LEU A 128 -23.96 -36.97 -12.11
N ASN A 129 -24.26 -38.21 -11.73
CA ASN A 129 -23.46 -39.38 -12.10
C ASN A 129 -23.68 -39.84 -13.55
N GLN A 130 -24.77 -39.46 -14.21
CA GLN A 130 -25.12 -39.92 -15.55
C GLN A 130 -24.73 -38.94 -16.67
N ARG A 131 -24.41 -37.68 -16.33
CA ARG A 131 -24.06 -36.63 -17.32
C ARG A 131 -22.61 -36.14 -17.26
N ALA A 132 -21.78 -36.70 -16.39
CA ALA A 132 -20.36 -36.36 -16.36
C ALA A 132 -19.60 -37.17 -17.44
N PRO A 133 -18.90 -36.53 -18.40
CA PRO A 133 -17.90 -37.22 -19.19
C PRO A 133 -16.78 -37.73 -18.26
N ALA A 134 -16.16 -38.85 -18.65
CA ALA A 134 -15.10 -39.59 -17.95
C ALA A 134 -14.42 -38.85 -16.79
N SER A 135 -14.90 -39.14 -15.58
CA SER A 135 -14.37 -38.80 -14.25
C SER A 135 -14.00 -37.31 -14.01
N PRO A 136 -14.65 -36.65 -13.04
CA PRO A 136 -14.17 -35.36 -12.49
C PRO A 136 -12.72 -35.45 -12.01
N GLU A 137 -12.24 -36.66 -11.67
CA GLU A 137 -10.86 -36.97 -11.34
C GLU A 137 -9.92 -36.79 -12.53
N ALA A 138 -10.29 -37.14 -13.77
CA ALA A 138 -9.46 -36.86 -14.95
C ALA A 138 -9.43 -35.37 -15.31
N ALA A 139 -10.52 -34.63 -15.07
CA ALA A 139 -10.52 -33.18 -15.24
C ALA A 139 -9.69 -32.47 -14.17
N LEU A 140 -9.77 -32.90 -12.90
CA LEU A 140 -8.90 -32.41 -11.83
C LEU A 140 -7.44 -32.82 -12.06
N LEU A 141 -7.19 -34.05 -12.50
CA LEU A 141 -5.85 -34.58 -12.79
C LEU A 141 -5.24 -33.90 -14.01
N ALA A 142 -6.01 -33.57 -15.05
CA ALA A 142 -5.57 -32.77 -16.18
C ALA A 142 -5.29 -31.31 -15.79
N VAL A 143 -6.06 -30.75 -14.85
CA VAL A 143 -5.77 -29.43 -14.25
C VAL A 143 -4.50 -29.49 -13.39
N CYS A 144 -4.28 -30.56 -12.62
CA CYS A 144 -3.06 -30.76 -11.83
C CYS A 144 -1.83 -31.07 -12.70
N GLN A 145 -1.98 -31.78 -13.83
CA GLN A 145 -0.90 -32.08 -14.77
C GLN A 145 -0.59 -30.89 -15.69
N GLY A 146 -1.58 -30.06 -16.03
CA GLY A 146 -1.38 -28.79 -16.74
C GLY A 146 -0.72 -27.70 -15.89
N LEU A 147 -0.81 -27.81 -14.55
CA LEU A 147 -0.06 -26.98 -13.61
C LEU A 147 1.42 -27.39 -13.48
N ALA A 148 1.82 -28.57 -13.98
CA ALA A 148 3.18 -29.09 -13.82
C ALA A 148 4.19 -28.58 -14.88
N VAL A 149 3.74 -27.83 -15.89
CA VAL A 149 4.63 -27.29 -16.94
C VAL A 149 4.27 -25.84 -17.26
N VAL A 150 4.20 -24.99 -16.24
CA VAL A 150 4.66 -23.62 -16.43
C VAL A 150 6.15 -23.71 -16.13
N PRO A 151 7.07 -23.35 -17.06
CA PRO A 151 8.43 -23.08 -16.65
C PRO A 151 8.35 -21.91 -15.67
N THR A 152 8.28 -22.21 -14.38
CA THR A 152 8.69 -21.27 -13.35
C THR A 152 10.12 -20.96 -13.74
N GLN A 153 10.31 -19.79 -14.37
CA GLN A 153 11.60 -19.14 -14.25
C GLN A 153 11.78 -19.02 -12.74
N ASN A 154 12.54 -19.94 -12.17
CA ASN A 154 13.00 -19.82 -10.79
C ASN A 154 13.54 -18.40 -10.74
N PRO A 155 12.94 -17.48 -9.94
CA PRO A 155 13.48 -16.15 -9.79
C PRO A 155 14.94 -16.40 -9.43
N THR A 156 15.83 -16.02 -10.35
CA THR A 156 17.25 -16.35 -10.26
C THR A 156 17.64 -15.88 -8.87
N ALA A 157 18.00 -16.81 -7.98
CA ALA A 157 18.12 -16.51 -6.56
C ALA A 157 19.02 -15.28 -6.43
N THR A 158 18.41 -14.12 -6.15
CA THR A 158 19.13 -12.86 -6.08
C THR A 158 19.95 -13.00 -4.81
N THR A 159 21.21 -13.35 -4.98
CA THR A 159 22.15 -13.50 -3.87
C THR A 159 22.06 -12.21 -3.07
N ALA A 160 21.66 -12.31 -1.80
CA ALA A 160 21.47 -11.15 -0.95
C ALA A 160 22.75 -10.29 -1.02
N PRO A 161 22.64 -8.98 -1.23
CA PRO A 161 23.82 -8.13 -1.36
C PRO A 161 24.65 -8.26 -0.08
N SER A 162 25.96 -8.39 -0.23
CA SER A 162 26.85 -8.37 0.93
C SER A 162 26.80 -6.97 1.54
N VAL A 163 26.45 -6.88 2.83
CA VAL A 163 26.30 -5.62 3.56
C VAL A 163 27.37 -5.44 4.63
N ARG A 164 27.80 -4.19 4.83
CA ARG A 164 28.62 -3.72 5.96
C ARG A 164 27.73 -2.94 6.92
N LEU A 165 27.96 -3.07 8.21
CA LEU A 165 27.32 -2.22 9.21
C LEU A 165 28.21 -1.02 9.54
N HIS A 166 27.62 0.17 9.61
CA HIS A 166 28.25 1.41 10.07
C HIS A 166 27.46 1.98 11.24
N THR A 167 28.13 2.36 12.33
CA THR A 167 27.50 3.02 13.47
C THR A 167 27.40 4.52 13.19
N LEU A 168 26.18 5.04 13.16
CA LEU A 168 25.90 6.44 12.85
C LEU A 168 26.49 7.38 13.91
N THR A 169 27.00 8.52 13.45
CA THR A 169 27.43 9.65 14.26
C THR A 169 26.53 10.86 14.01
N ASP A 170 26.61 11.89 14.86
CA ASP A 170 25.83 13.13 14.69
C ASP A 170 26.17 13.89 13.40
N GLN A 171 27.30 13.59 12.77
CA GLN A 171 27.77 14.23 11.54
C GLN A 171 27.42 13.41 10.28
N ASP A 172 26.87 12.21 10.45
CA ASP A 172 26.56 11.36 9.31
C ASP A 172 25.30 11.82 8.58
N THR A 173 25.40 11.80 7.26
CA THR A 173 24.28 11.96 6.34
C THR A 173 24.34 10.81 5.34
N LEU A 174 23.22 10.46 4.70
CA LEU A 174 23.27 9.41 3.66
C LEU A 174 24.23 9.79 2.51
N LEU A 175 24.39 11.09 2.24
CA LEU A 175 25.30 11.61 1.22
C LEU A 175 26.77 11.38 1.60
N THR A 176 27.14 11.70 2.84
CA THR A 176 28.52 11.49 3.33
C THR A 176 28.85 10.00 3.40
N LEU A 177 27.90 9.17 3.85
CA LEU A 177 28.06 7.72 3.86
C LEU A 177 28.20 7.14 2.44
N ALA A 178 27.39 7.59 1.48
CA ALA A 178 27.50 7.14 0.09
C ALA A 178 28.83 7.56 -0.55
N SER A 179 29.27 8.79 -0.31
CA SER A 179 30.59 9.26 -0.76
C SER A 179 31.72 8.41 -0.14
N GLN A 180 31.67 8.20 1.17
CA GLN A 180 32.70 7.48 1.93
C GLN A 180 32.79 6.00 1.55
N TYR A 181 31.66 5.32 1.41
CA TYR A 181 31.64 3.86 1.27
C TYR A 181 31.41 3.38 -0.16
N LEU A 182 30.71 4.16 -0.98
CA LEU A 182 30.37 3.80 -2.36
C LEU A 182 31.18 4.59 -3.39
N GLY A 183 31.97 5.58 -2.96
CA GLY A 183 32.77 6.43 -3.83
C GLY A 183 31.95 7.39 -4.70
N ASN A 184 30.63 7.38 -4.55
CA ASN A 184 29.71 8.24 -5.29
C ASN A 184 28.57 8.70 -4.37
N PRO A 185 28.49 9.99 -4.03
CA PRO A 185 27.42 10.53 -3.18
C PRO A 185 26.02 10.29 -3.76
N GLU A 186 25.86 10.23 -5.08
CA GLU A 186 24.56 9.99 -5.75
C GLU A 186 23.97 8.59 -5.48
N LEU A 187 24.74 7.68 -4.89
CA LEU A 187 24.28 6.34 -4.50
C LEU A 187 23.64 6.29 -3.10
N TRP A 188 23.43 7.44 -2.45
CA TRP A 188 22.72 7.53 -1.18
C TRP A 188 21.29 6.92 -1.20
N PRO A 189 20.51 6.94 -2.31
CA PRO A 189 19.19 6.31 -2.35
C PRO A 189 19.26 4.78 -2.20
N THR A 190 20.38 4.15 -2.59
CA THR A 190 20.61 2.72 -2.37
C THR A 190 20.74 2.42 -0.88
N ILE A 191 21.49 3.24 -0.13
CA ILE A 191 21.59 3.11 1.33
C ILE A 191 20.21 3.32 1.97
N ARG A 192 19.46 4.34 1.53
CA ARG A 192 18.09 4.60 2.01
C ARG A 192 17.18 3.38 1.81
N ALA A 193 17.13 2.85 0.59
CA ALA A 193 16.26 1.74 0.23
C ALA A 193 16.62 0.46 0.97
N LEU A 194 17.91 0.16 1.10
CA LEU A 194 18.43 -0.99 1.84
C LEU A 194 17.99 -1.00 3.32
N ASN A 195 17.86 0.19 3.92
CA ASN A 195 17.52 0.33 5.34
C ASN A 195 16.07 0.78 5.58
N HIS A 196 15.23 0.83 4.54
CA HIS A 196 13.84 1.30 4.63
C HIS A 196 13.68 2.67 5.32
N LEU A 197 14.55 3.64 4.98
CA LEU A 197 14.56 4.93 5.68
C LEU A 197 13.50 5.91 5.13
N ARG A 198 12.84 6.67 6.01
CA ARG A 198 11.97 7.81 5.67
C ARG A 198 12.63 9.14 6.03
N SER A 199 12.19 10.24 5.44
CA SER A 199 12.69 11.58 5.79
C SER A 199 12.14 12.06 7.15
N PRO A 200 12.94 12.72 8.00
CA PRO A 200 14.40 12.86 7.89
C PRO A 200 15.10 11.52 8.14
N TYR A 201 16.08 11.13 7.32
CA TYR A 201 16.64 9.76 7.35
C TYR A 201 17.41 9.42 8.62
N ILE A 202 18.12 10.41 9.13
CA ILE A 202 18.91 10.35 10.37
C ILE A 202 18.49 11.55 11.19
N SER A 203 18.03 11.34 12.41
CA SER A 203 17.64 12.44 13.31
C SER A 203 17.84 12.04 14.77
N PRO A 204 18.45 12.90 15.60
CA PRO A 204 18.52 12.67 17.04
C PRO A 204 17.17 12.92 17.73
N ARG A 205 16.16 13.48 17.03
CA ARG A 205 14.87 13.82 17.63
C ARG A 205 13.96 12.60 17.68
N LEU A 206 13.47 12.27 18.86
CA LEU A 206 12.56 11.14 19.07
C LEU A 206 11.25 11.28 18.28
N TRP A 207 10.76 12.51 18.09
CA TRP A 207 9.56 12.75 17.28
C TRP A 207 9.71 12.28 15.83
N ASP A 208 10.88 12.42 15.23
CA ASP A 208 11.12 11.97 13.85
C ASP A 208 11.19 10.44 13.79
N GLN A 209 11.79 9.82 14.82
CA GLN A 209 11.98 8.38 14.96
C GLN A 209 10.67 7.61 15.18
N TYR A 210 9.84 8.10 16.08
CA TYR A 210 8.64 7.38 16.53
C TYR A 210 7.33 7.99 16.01
N GLY A 211 7.40 9.11 15.30
CA GLY A 211 6.22 9.84 14.81
C GLY A 211 5.45 10.56 15.92
N PRO A 212 4.24 11.05 15.63
CA PRO A 212 3.39 11.67 16.63
C PRO A 212 2.98 10.65 17.71
N PRO A 213 2.87 11.07 18.99
CA PRO A 213 2.45 10.19 20.05
C PRO A 213 0.96 9.83 19.91
N VAL A 214 0.62 8.60 20.25
CA VAL A 214 -0.78 8.13 20.34
C VAL A 214 -1.45 8.61 21.63
N ALA A 215 -0.66 8.91 22.67
CA ALA A 215 -1.11 9.52 23.91
C ALA A 215 0.02 10.33 24.54
N ALA A 216 -0.31 11.40 25.27
CA ALA A 216 0.66 12.19 26.02
C ALA A 216 0.04 12.66 27.34
N PHE A 217 0.83 12.67 28.39
CA PHE A 217 0.44 13.04 29.75
C PHE A 217 1.60 13.72 30.46
N GLU A 218 1.27 14.68 31.32
CA GLU A 218 2.24 15.35 32.17
C GLU A 218 2.39 14.57 33.47
N LEU A 219 3.62 14.37 33.94
CA LEU A 219 3.87 13.82 35.27
C LEU A 219 3.36 14.81 36.30
N THR A 220 2.32 14.45 37.05
CA THR A 220 1.69 15.34 38.05
C THR A 220 1.97 14.85 39.46
N THR A 221 2.01 15.78 40.42
CA THR A 221 2.01 15.41 41.84
C THR A 221 0.73 14.64 42.16
N ALA A 222 0.86 13.46 42.76
CA ALA A 222 -0.26 12.72 43.33
C ALA A 222 -1.00 13.59 44.36
N THR A 223 -2.05 14.29 43.91
CA THR A 223 -3.03 14.89 44.82
C THR A 223 -3.92 13.77 45.31
N SER A 224 -4.03 13.65 46.64
CA SER A 224 -4.50 12.49 47.41
C SER A 224 -5.97 12.09 47.22
N ALA A 225 -6.62 12.47 46.13
CA ALA A 225 -8.08 12.34 45.96
C ALA A 225 -8.52 11.64 44.67
N GLN A 226 -7.60 11.19 43.80
CA GLN A 226 -7.95 10.42 42.60
C GLN A 226 -7.28 9.04 42.63
N PRO A 227 -8.00 7.92 42.44
CA PRO A 227 -7.46 6.56 42.55
C PRO A 227 -6.47 6.15 41.43
N PHE A 228 -6.10 7.07 40.54
CA PHE A 228 -5.27 6.79 39.36
C PHE A 228 -4.20 7.86 39.10
N VAL A 229 -3.50 8.35 40.13
CA VAL A 229 -2.38 9.28 39.90
C VAL A 229 -1.09 8.49 39.68
N ALA A 230 -0.43 8.74 38.54
CA ALA A 230 0.91 8.24 38.28
C ALA A 230 1.88 8.64 39.41
N ALA A 231 2.92 7.83 39.63
CA ALA A 231 4.02 8.25 40.49
C ALA A 231 4.55 9.62 39.99
N PRO A 232 4.71 10.62 40.87
CA PRO A 232 4.99 11.99 40.49
C PRO A 232 6.39 12.21 39.90
N VAL A 233 7.22 11.17 39.97
CA VAL A 233 8.61 11.16 39.53
C VAL A 233 8.90 9.79 38.94
N VAL A 234 9.53 9.77 37.77
CA VAL A 234 10.20 8.57 37.24
C VAL A 234 11.67 8.69 37.60
N ASN A 235 12.15 7.82 38.47
CA ASN A 235 13.55 7.87 38.93
C ASN A 235 14.48 7.15 37.94
N ALA A 236 15.72 7.62 37.86
CA ALA A 236 16.78 6.84 37.22
C ALA A 236 16.85 5.43 37.84
N GLY A 237 17.03 4.41 36.99
CA GLY A 237 16.97 3.00 37.37
C GLY A 237 15.57 2.39 37.37
N ALA A 238 14.50 3.18 37.16
CA ALA A 238 13.15 2.64 37.08
C ALA A 238 13.00 1.73 35.85
N THR A 239 12.51 0.52 36.07
CA THR A 239 12.13 -0.43 35.01
C THR A 239 10.62 -0.52 34.83
N THR A 240 9.85 0.23 35.62
CA THR A 240 8.39 0.26 35.57
C THR A 240 7.88 1.69 35.60
N VAL A 241 6.83 1.97 34.82
CA VAL A 241 6.20 3.28 34.72
C VAL A 241 4.68 3.13 34.74
N THR A 242 3.98 3.99 35.46
CA THR A 242 2.51 4.02 35.48
C THR A 242 1.99 4.93 34.37
N LEU A 243 1.08 4.41 33.54
CA LEU A 243 0.48 5.03 32.36
C LEU A 243 -1.03 5.25 32.58
N PRO A 244 -1.43 6.19 33.45
CA PRO A 244 -2.81 6.31 33.90
C PRO A 244 -3.76 6.60 32.73
N GLY A 245 -4.87 5.87 32.67
CA GLY A 245 -5.92 6.10 31.68
C GLY A 245 -5.57 5.66 30.26
N VAL A 246 -4.46 4.95 30.05
CA VAL A 246 -4.10 4.42 28.72
C VAL A 246 -4.83 3.10 28.48
N PRO A 247 -5.68 3.00 27.42
CA PRO A 247 -6.31 1.75 27.01
C PRO A 247 -5.27 0.66 26.73
N GLY A 248 -5.52 -0.57 27.19
CA GLY A 248 -4.65 -1.73 26.96
C GLY A 248 -4.16 -1.93 25.50
N PRO A 249 -4.98 -1.69 24.47
CA PRO A 249 -4.54 -1.79 23.08
C PRO A 249 -3.43 -0.80 22.67
N LEU A 250 -3.30 0.33 23.38
CA LEU A 250 -2.31 1.37 23.07
C LEU A 250 -0.97 1.19 23.80
N ALA A 251 -0.94 0.39 24.87
CA ALA A 251 0.28 0.07 25.62
C ALA A 251 0.60 -1.42 25.45
N GLN A 252 0.94 -1.83 24.24
CA GLN A 252 1.35 -3.21 23.95
C GLN A 252 2.88 -3.36 23.95
N SER A 253 3.37 -4.60 24.01
CA SER A 253 4.79 -4.91 23.85
C SER A 253 5.36 -4.25 22.59
N GLY A 254 6.46 -3.53 22.75
CA GLY A 254 7.16 -2.77 21.70
C GLY A 254 6.64 -1.35 21.46
N THR A 255 5.50 -0.96 22.06
CA THR A 255 5.12 0.47 22.16
C THR A 255 6.22 1.21 22.91
N VAL A 256 6.53 2.44 22.52
CA VAL A 256 7.65 3.20 23.10
C VAL A 256 7.12 4.27 24.03
N VAL A 257 7.59 4.28 25.27
CA VAL A 257 7.39 5.39 26.21
C VAL A 257 8.50 6.41 25.96
N VAL A 258 8.13 7.63 25.64
CA VAL A 258 9.05 8.76 25.51
C VAL A 258 8.89 9.66 26.72
N LEU A 259 9.99 9.93 27.42
CA LEU A 259 10.06 10.84 28.56
C LEU A 259 10.79 12.10 28.13
N GLU A 260 10.22 13.26 28.42
CA GLU A 260 10.77 14.56 28.03
C GLU A 260 10.65 15.58 29.16
N GLN A 261 11.75 16.28 29.43
CA GLN A 261 11.76 17.40 30.37
C GLN A 261 12.64 18.52 29.86
N TRP A 262 12.19 19.77 30.01
CA TRP A 262 13.02 20.94 29.81
C TRP A 262 13.85 21.19 31.07
N THR A 263 15.17 21.19 30.89
CA THR A 263 16.14 21.49 31.95
C THR A 263 16.86 22.80 31.63
N SER A 264 17.64 23.33 32.58
CA SER A 264 18.46 24.53 32.34
C SER A 264 19.54 24.32 31.26
N THR A 265 19.96 23.07 31.01
CA THR A 265 20.96 22.71 30.01
C THR A 265 20.36 22.32 28.66
N GLY A 266 19.03 22.34 28.53
CA GLY A 266 18.32 22.00 27.31
C GLY A 266 17.27 20.92 27.52
N ARG A 267 16.85 20.32 26.41
CA ARG A 267 15.82 19.29 26.39
C ARG A 267 16.43 17.94 26.72
N GLN A 268 15.98 17.33 27.82
CA GLN A 268 16.36 15.97 28.18
C GLN A 268 15.27 15.02 27.69
N GLN A 269 15.66 13.99 26.92
CA GLN A 269 14.71 13.05 26.33
C GLN A 269 15.26 11.63 26.36
N GLU A 270 14.38 10.66 26.62
CA GLU A 270 14.67 9.23 26.57
C GLU A 270 13.49 8.46 25.97
N ALA A 271 13.77 7.36 25.29
CA ALA A 271 12.78 6.47 24.70
C ALA A 271 12.98 5.05 25.20
N HIS A 272 11.92 4.44 25.74
CA HIS A 272 11.96 3.14 26.41
C HIS A 272 10.88 2.22 25.85
N PRO A 273 11.24 1.14 25.12
CA PRO A 273 10.26 0.17 24.64
C PRO A 273 9.61 -0.58 25.81
N ILE A 274 8.28 -0.68 25.78
CA ILE A 274 7.49 -1.47 26.73
C ILE A 274 7.73 -2.95 26.46
N GLN A 275 8.19 -3.69 27.48
CA GLN A 275 8.30 -5.14 27.47
C GLN A 275 6.96 -5.81 27.78
N SER A 276 6.24 -5.29 28.79
CA SER A 276 4.93 -5.79 29.18
C SER A 276 4.07 -4.68 29.77
N TYR A 277 2.74 -4.83 29.69
CA TYR A 277 1.80 -3.86 30.25
C TYR A 277 0.68 -4.58 30.97
N ASN A 278 0.39 -4.15 32.20
CA ASN A 278 -0.75 -4.62 32.98
C ASN A 278 -1.88 -3.58 32.91
N PRO A 279 -2.98 -3.85 32.19
CA PRO A 279 -4.08 -2.90 32.03
C PRO A 279 -4.88 -2.66 33.32
N ASP A 280 -4.84 -3.57 34.29
CA ASP A 280 -5.58 -3.43 35.55
C ASP A 280 -4.87 -2.46 36.51
N THR A 281 -3.55 -2.39 36.44
CA THR A 281 -2.71 -1.52 37.28
C THR A 281 -2.14 -0.31 36.53
N PHE A 282 -2.33 -0.26 35.21
CA PHE A 282 -1.74 0.72 34.31
C PHE A 282 -0.20 0.76 34.40
N VAL A 283 0.45 -0.34 34.79
CA VAL A 283 1.91 -0.41 34.92
C VAL A 283 2.51 -1.03 33.66
N ALA A 284 3.38 -0.27 32.99
CA ALA A 284 4.26 -0.78 31.95
C ALA A 284 5.62 -1.16 32.55
N THR A 285 6.13 -2.33 32.18
CA THR A 285 7.53 -2.73 32.39
C THR A 285 8.32 -2.36 31.15
N LEU A 286 9.43 -1.66 31.33
CA LEU A 286 10.32 -1.19 30.27
C LEU A 286 11.39 -2.25 29.98
N THR A 287 11.88 -2.28 28.74
CA THR A 287 12.95 -3.19 28.32
C THR A 287 14.31 -2.80 28.92
N GLU A 288 14.49 -1.51 29.16
CA GLU A 288 15.69 -0.92 29.74
C GLU A 288 15.30 0.02 30.88
N ALA A 289 16.21 0.24 31.83
CA ALA A 289 15.96 1.16 32.93
C ALA A 289 16.08 2.61 32.46
N VAL A 290 15.24 3.50 32.99
CA VAL A 290 15.33 4.94 32.74
C VAL A 290 16.69 5.47 33.22
N THR A 291 17.41 6.23 32.39
CA THR A 291 18.79 6.62 32.72
C THR A 291 18.85 7.90 33.56
N ALA A 292 17.84 8.75 33.47
CA ALA A 292 17.75 9.99 34.23
C ALA A 292 16.42 10.11 34.98
N SER A 293 16.38 11.02 35.95
CA SER A 293 15.16 11.28 36.72
C SER A 293 14.30 12.33 36.04
N TYR A 294 12.99 12.07 35.95
CA TYR A 294 11.97 12.96 35.40
C TYR A 294 10.99 13.35 36.49
N GLY A 295 10.92 14.65 36.77
CA GLY A 295 10.08 15.19 37.84
C GLY A 295 8.68 15.59 37.37
N VAL A 296 7.94 16.19 38.29
CA VAL A 296 6.64 16.82 38.01
C VAL A 296 6.80 17.87 36.90
N GLY A 297 5.89 17.85 35.94
CA GLY A 297 5.91 18.71 34.75
C GLY A 297 6.65 18.11 33.56
N ALA A 298 7.32 16.97 33.71
CA ALA A 298 7.86 16.24 32.56
C ALA A 298 6.71 15.69 31.69
N LEU A 299 6.88 15.76 30.38
CA LEU A 299 5.96 15.17 29.42
C LEU A 299 6.34 13.71 29.22
N MET A 300 5.36 12.83 29.38
CA MET A 300 5.47 11.42 29.05
C MET A 300 4.50 11.11 27.90
N SER A 301 5.00 10.52 26.83
CA SER A 301 4.19 10.17 25.67
C SER A 301 4.35 8.71 25.27
N LEU A 302 3.33 8.17 24.64
CA LEU A 302 3.33 6.84 24.06
C LEU A 302 3.38 6.97 22.55
N ASN A 303 4.29 6.22 21.93
CA ASN A 303 4.46 6.17 20.50
C ASN A 303 4.32 4.73 20.01
N LEU A 304 3.87 4.58 18.76
CA LEU A 304 3.72 3.27 18.14
C LEU A 304 5.05 2.51 18.09
N ASN A 305 4.96 1.19 18.09
CA ASN A 305 6.12 0.33 17.95
C ASN A 305 6.82 0.61 16.61
N PRO A 306 8.13 0.94 16.59
CA PRO A 306 8.88 1.15 15.36
C PRO A 306 8.78 -0.01 14.37
N ALA A 307 8.69 -1.25 14.87
CA ALA A 307 8.57 -2.44 14.03
C ALA A 307 7.22 -2.53 13.27
N GLN A 308 6.22 -1.75 13.68
CA GLN A 308 4.95 -1.61 12.95
C GLN A 308 5.03 -0.53 11.86
N LEU A 309 6.08 0.30 11.87
CA LEU A 309 6.32 1.28 10.82
C LEU A 309 6.96 0.57 9.62
N THR A 310 6.43 0.80 8.42
CA THR A 310 6.98 0.26 7.17
C THR A 310 8.31 0.92 6.77
N THR A 311 8.66 2.01 7.44
CA THR A 311 9.88 2.78 7.24
C THR A 311 10.40 3.25 8.59
N GLN A 312 11.67 3.63 8.69
CA GLN A 312 12.30 4.08 9.94
C GLN A 312 13.13 5.35 9.76
N VAL A 313 13.38 6.05 10.87
CA VAL A 313 14.38 7.12 10.96
C VAL A 313 15.40 6.65 11.98
N LEU A 314 16.68 6.71 11.64
CA LEU A 314 17.74 6.24 12.53
C LEU A 314 18.25 7.37 13.43
N ALA A 315 18.61 7.01 14.66
CA ALA A 315 19.31 7.88 15.59
C ALA A 315 20.84 7.76 15.42
N PRO A 316 21.61 8.81 15.74
CA PRO A 316 23.03 8.65 16.02
C PRO A 316 23.28 7.53 17.06
N GLY A 317 24.32 6.74 16.85
CA GLY A 317 24.63 5.53 17.61
C GLY A 317 23.99 4.24 17.07
N GLN A 318 22.95 4.33 16.24
CA GLN A 318 22.36 3.14 15.61
C GLN A 318 23.19 2.68 14.41
N SER A 319 23.06 1.40 14.05
CA SER A 319 23.77 0.82 12.90
C SER A 319 22.95 0.96 11.62
N ILE A 320 23.60 1.39 10.55
CA ILE A 320 23.06 1.44 9.19
C ILE A 320 23.77 0.41 8.30
N GLN A 321 23.00 -0.31 7.48
CA GLN A 321 23.54 -1.24 6.48
C GLN A 321 24.02 -0.47 5.25
N ILE A 322 25.22 -0.81 4.78
CA ILE A 322 25.86 -0.19 3.62
C ILE A 322 26.25 -1.31 2.66
N PRO A 323 25.87 -1.24 1.37
CA PRO A 323 26.24 -2.29 0.42
C PRO A 323 27.77 -2.30 0.22
N LEU A 324 28.38 -3.49 0.26
CA LEU A 324 29.80 -3.64 -0.05
C LEU A 324 29.99 -3.46 -1.56
N SER A 325 30.83 -2.50 -1.94
CA SER A 325 31.17 -2.17 -3.33
C SER A 325 31.90 -3.34 -3.99
N GLY A 326 31.26 -3.97 -4.98
CA GLY A 326 31.82 -5.11 -5.73
C GLY A 326 30.93 -5.63 -6.87
N GLN A 327 29.63 -5.37 -6.80
CA GLN A 327 28.74 -5.36 -7.95
C GLN A 327 27.83 -4.17 -7.71
N PRO A 328 27.73 -3.18 -8.62
CA PRO A 328 26.43 -2.57 -8.81
C PRO A 328 25.53 -3.72 -9.25
N THR A 329 24.99 -4.48 -8.30
CA THR A 329 23.74 -5.17 -8.56
C THR A 329 22.87 -4.02 -9.01
N SER A 330 22.53 -4.02 -10.28
CA SER A 330 21.24 -3.56 -10.75
C SER A 330 20.17 -4.37 -10.00
N ALA A 331 20.16 -4.25 -8.67
CA ALA A 331 18.94 -4.18 -7.92
C ALA A 331 18.20 -3.08 -8.68
N GLN A 332 17.25 -3.52 -9.51
CA GLN A 332 16.11 -2.71 -9.81
C GLN A 332 15.67 -2.22 -8.43
N LEU A 333 16.07 -0.99 -8.08
CA LEU A 333 15.48 -0.28 -6.98
C LEU A 333 14.00 -0.31 -7.35
N THR A 334 13.25 -1.17 -6.69
CA THR A 334 11.80 -1.22 -6.83
C THR A 334 11.15 -0.06 -6.08
N ASP A 335 11.95 0.81 -5.44
CA ASP A 335 11.57 2.18 -5.09
C ASP A 335 12.78 3.14 -5.03
N PRO A 336 13.30 3.61 -6.18
CA PRO A 336 14.23 4.72 -6.28
C PRO A 336 13.40 5.98 -6.32
N GLN A 337 12.80 6.39 -5.19
CA GLN A 337 11.84 7.52 -5.10
C GLN A 337 12.04 8.53 -6.22
N ASP A 338 11.18 8.32 -7.21
CA ASP A 338 10.72 9.24 -8.19
C ASP A 338 11.44 10.61 -8.16
N PRO A 339 12.57 10.77 -8.90
CA PRO A 339 13.27 12.05 -8.97
C PRO A 339 12.40 13.17 -9.56
N MET A 340 11.22 12.81 -10.10
CA MET A 340 10.25 13.75 -10.65
C MET A 340 9.22 14.20 -9.60
N GLY A 341 9.17 13.52 -8.45
CA GLY A 341 8.33 13.82 -7.30
C GLY A 341 6.87 13.41 -7.48
N THR A 342 6.13 13.45 -6.38
CA THR A 342 4.68 13.24 -6.33
C THR A 342 3.94 14.57 -6.24
N ASP A 343 2.89 14.76 -7.04
CA ASP A 343 1.98 15.91 -6.96
C ASP A 343 0.52 15.44 -7.08
N ILE A 344 -0.44 16.33 -6.88
CA ILE A 344 -1.85 16.05 -7.12
C ILE A 344 -2.07 15.88 -8.63
N TYR A 345 -2.74 14.80 -9.02
CA TYR A 345 -3.07 14.56 -10.41
C TYR A 345 -4.19 15.52 -10.85
N VAL A 346 -3.90 16.25 -11.92
CA VAL A 346 -4.84 17.12 -12.62
C VAL A 346 -5.12 16.48 -13.97
N ASP A 347 -6.39 16.28 -14.29
CA ASP A 347 -6.80 15.66 -15.55
C ASP A 347 -6.58 16.59 -16.77
N GLU A 348 -6.91 16.09 -17.96
CA GLU A 348 -6.68 16.82 -19.21
C GLU A 348 -7.54 18.08 -19.34
N GLN A 349 -8.59 18.20 -18.54
CA GLN A 349 -9.51 19.33 -18.51
C GLN A 349 -9.11 20.36 -17.43
N GLY A 350 -8.08 20.07 -16.63
CA GLY A 350 -7.62 20.95 -15.57
C GLY A 350 -8.32 20.74 -14.23
N PHE A 351 -9.07 19.65 -14.04
CA PHE A 351 -9.73 19.33 -12.78
C PHE A 351 -8.91 18.39 -11.90
N LEU A 352 -9.11 18.50 -10.58
CA LEU A 352 -8.55 17.57 -9.62
C LEU A 352 -9.27 16.23 -9.74
N ALA A 353 -8.54 15.19 -10.12
CA ALA A 353 -9.13 13.85 -10.19
C ALA A 353 -9.24 13.23 -8.79
N ARG A 354 -10.26 12.40 -8.61
CA ARG A 354 -10.49 11.67 -7.36
C ARG A 354 -10.42 10.17 -7.61
N THR A 355 -9.90 9.48 -6.62
CA THR A 355 -9.97 8.02 -6.53
C THR A 355 -11.42 7.59 -6.28
N ASP A 356 -11.69 6.31 -6.49
CA ASP A 356 -13.01 5.72 -6.21
C ASP A 356 -13.40 5.81 -4.73
N THR A 357 -12.42 5.97 -3.82
CA THR A 357 -12.65 6.19 -2.38
C THR A 357 -13.00 7.64 -2.04
N GLY A 358 -12.91 8.55 -3.01
CA GLY A 358 -13.15 9.98 -2.84
C GLY A 358 -11.91 10.80 -2.48
N ASP A 359 -10.75 10.16 -2.31
CA ASP A 359 -9.48 10.84 -2.05
C ASP A 359 -8.91 11.49 -3.33
N LEU A 360 -8.01 12.46 -3.19
CA LEU A 360 -7.33 13.07 -4.34
C LEU A 360 -6.37 12.07 -4.99
N MET A 361 -6.46 11.94 -6.32
CA MET A 361 -5.46 11.19 -7.06
C MET A 361 -4.12 11.93 -7.04
N THR A 362 -3.04 11.17 -7.01
CA THR A 362 -1.68 11.69 -7.13
C THR A 362 -1.04 11.22 -8.43
N ALA A 363 -0.17 12.05 -8.98
CA ALA A 363 0.72 11.71 -10.08
C ALA A 363 2.12 11.57 -9.52
N THR A 364 2.79 10.48 -9.85
CA THR A 364 4.19 10.23 -9.52
C THR A 364 4.97 10.03 -10.82
N GLY A 365 6.27 10.24 -10.77
CA GLY A 365 7.17 9.82 -11.81
C GLY A 365 7.15 10.77 -12.98
N ILE A 366 7.34 10.15 -14.12
CA ILE A 366 7.19 10.76 -15.43
C ILE A 366 5.80 11.40 -15.57
N GLN A 367 4.75 10.83 -14.97
CA GLN A 367 3.40 11.40 -15.03
C GLN A 367 3.33 12.77 -14.35
N ASN A 368 3.98 12.93 -13.19
CA ASN A 368 4.05 14.23 -12.53
C ASN A 368 4.83 15.24 -13.38
N LEU A 369 6.02 14.87 -13.86
CA LEU A 369 6.83 15.76 -14.70
C LEU A 369 6.07 16.16 -15.97
N ALA A 370 5.46 15.22 -16.68
CA ALA A 370 4.70 15.50 -17.89
C ALA A 370 3.53 16.46 -17.61
N GLY A 371 2.82 16.25 -16.49
CA GLY A 371 1.76 17.16 -16.04
C GLY A 371 2.28 18.57 -15.73
N ALA A 372 3.41 18.67 -15.02
CA ALA A 372 4.03 19.96 -14.69
C ALA A 372 4.50 20.71 -15.95
N LEU A 373 5.14 20.02 -16.90
CA LEU A 373 5.59 20.60 -18.16
C LEU A 373 4.41 21.06 -19.03
N ARG A 374 3.34 20.25 -19.12
CA ARG A 374 2.10 20.64 -19.81
C ARG A 374 1.47 21.89 -19.18
N ARG A 375 1.29 21.91 -17.85
CA ARG A 375 0.76 23.09 -17.13
C ARG A 375 1.59 24.34 -17.39
N ARG A 376 2.92 24.21 -17.47
CA ARG A 376 3.81 25.34 -17.81
C ARG A 376 3.61 25.82 -19.24
N LEU A 377 3.41 24.92 -20.21
CA LEU A 377 3.10 25.30 -21.59
C LEU A 377 1.74 26.00 -21.69
N ASP A 378 0.73 25.49 -21.00
CA ASP A 378 -0.65 25.97 -21.07
C ASP A 378 -0.84 27.32 -20.34
N SER A 379 -0.01 27.61 -19.33
CA SER A 379 -0.06 28.87 -18.58
C SER A 379 0.61 30.01 -19.36
N ALA A 380 -0.06 31.15 -19.53
CA ALA A 380 0.55 32.32 -20.15
C ALA A 380 1.62 32.95 -19.23
N LEU A 381 2.78 33.28 -19.81
CA LEU A 381 3.85 34.00 -19.10
C LEU A 381 3.30 35.31 -18.50
N GLY A 382 3.62 35.61 -17.25
CA GLY A 382 3.11 36.80 -16.54
C GLY A 382 1.82 36.58 -15.74
N THR A 383 1.11 35.47 -15.92
CA THR A 383 -0.19 35.25 -15.25
C THR A 383 -0.08 34.70 -13.84
N VAL A 384 1.03 34.05 -13.48
CA VAL A 384 1.26 33.50 -12.14
C VAL A 384 1.83 34.60 -11.23
N PRO A 385 1.09 35.09 -10.21
CA PRO A 385 1.47 36.30 -9.46
C PRO A 385 2.82 36.21 -8.74
N LEU A 386 3.18 35.02 -8.24
CA LEU A 386 4.44 34.79 -7.51
C LEU A 386 5.64 34.56 -8.44
N HIS A 387 5.40 34.29 -9.72
CA HIS A 387 6.43 33.98 -10.72
C HIS A 387 6.16 34.65 -12.07
N PRO A 388 5.94 35.98 -12.12
CA PRO A 388 5.44 36.64 -13.31
C PRO A 388 6.43 36.58 -14.48
N THR A 389 7.73 36.55 -14.20
CA THR A 389 8.79 36.58 -15.23
C THR A 389 9.35 35.19 -15.55
N THR A 390 9.10 34.19 -14.71
CA THR A 390 9.79 32.89 -14.77
C THR A 390 8.90 31.69 -14.99
N TYR A 391 7.57 31.83 -14.86
CA TYR A 391 6.63 30.72 -15.03
C TYR A 391 5.61 30.98 -16.14
N GLY A 392 5.38 29.96 -16.96
CA GLY A 392 4.47 29.96 -18.09
C GLY A 392 5.20 29.89 -19.43
N SER A 393 4.46 30.08 -20.51
CA SER A 393 4.97 30.14 -21.87
C SER A 393 4.40 31.34 -22.61
N GLY A 394 5.10 31.78 -23.66
CA GLY A 394 4.54 32.77 -24.60
C GLY A 394 3.51 32.16 -25.56
N LEU A 395 3.25 30.85 -25.51
CA LEU A 395 2.41 30.14 -26.49
C LEU A 395 0.99 30.70 -26.58
N PRO A 396 0.28 30.98 -25.47
CA PRO A 396 -1.08 31.50 -25.56
C PRO A 396 -1.21 32.84 -26.30
N SER A 397 -0.12 33.63 -26.39
CA SER A 397 -0.12 34.90 -27.11
C SER A 397 0.09 34.76 -28.63
N VAL A 398 0.67 33.63 -29.05
CA VAL A 398 1.04 33.37 -30.45
C VAL A 398 0.10 32.41 -31.14
N VAL A 399 -0.47 31.45 -30.42
CA VAL A 399 -1.39 30.49 -31.02
C VAL A 399 -2.65 31.21 -31.52
N GLY A 400 -3.00 30.99 -32.78
CA GLY A 400 -4.15 31.60 -33.45
C GLY A 400 -3.85 32.89 -34.23
N GLN A 401 -2.62 33.42 -34.14
CA GLN A 401 -2.21 34.55 -34.96
C GLN A 401 -1.95 34.10 -36.42
N PRO A 402 -2.51 34.79 -37.43
CA PRO A 402 -2.59 34.29 -38.82
C PRO A 402 -1.26 34.16 -39.59
N MET A 403 -0.10 34.45 -38.98
CA MET A 403 1.18 34.49 -39.70
C MET A 403 2.41 34.02 -38.91
N LEU A 404 2.24 33.33 -37.79
CA LEU A 404 3.40 32.86 -37.03
C LEU A 404 3.92 31.55 -37.59
N GLY A 405 5.17 31.58 -38.06
CA GLY A 405 5.86 30.38 -38.49
C GLY A 405 6.07 29.40 -37.34
N THR A 406 6.00 28.10 -37.63
CA THR A 406 6.21 26.99 -36.68
C THR A 406 7.53 27.11 -35.89
N HIS A 407 8.52 27.81 -36.43
CA HIS A 407 9.79 28.11 -35.77
C HIS A 407 9.65 29.01 -34.53
N ILE A 408 8.72 29.98 -34.54
CA ILE A 408 8.45 30.86 -33.40
C ILE A 408 7.80 30.07 -32.26
N ILE A 409 6.79 29.25 -32.59
CA ILE A 409 6.13 28.33 -31.65
C ILE A 409 7.17 27.40 -31.02
N THR A 410 8.05 26.82 -31.85
CA THR A 410 9.15 25.95 -31.38
C THR A 410 10.08 26.67 -30.39
N GLY A 411 10.42 27.93 -30.65
CA GLY A 411 11.24 28.76 -29.75
C GLY A 411 10.59 28.98 -28.38
N TYR A 412 9.28 29.26 -28.35
CA TYR A 412 8.53 29.42 -27.10
C TYR A 412 8.42 28.11 -26.31
N VAL A 413 8.14 26.99 -26.98
CA VAL A 413 8.09 25.65 -26.35
C VAL A 413 9.43 25.34 -25.68
N ARG A 414 10.54 25.48 -26.42
CA ARG A 414 11.88 25.17 -25.88
C ARG A 414 12.23 26.05 -24.67
N THR A 415 12.01 27.36 -24.80
CA THR A 415 12.30 28.32 -23.71
C THR A 415 11.50 27.98 -22.46
N ALA A 416 10.21 27.69 -22.58
CA ALA A 416 9.36 27.34 -21.44
C ALA A 416 9.78 26.03 -20.78
N LEU A 417 10.03 24.96 -21.56
CA LEU A 417 10.38 23.65 -21.03
C LEU A 417 11.77 23.63 -20.35
N LEU A 418 12.74 24.36 -20.91
CA LEU A 418 14.11 24.43 -20.34
C LEU A 418 14.18 25.22 -19.02
N GLN A 419 13.13 25.96 -18.65
CA GLN A 419 13.06 26.62 -17.35
C GLN A 419 12.69 25.66 -16.20
N ASP A 420 12.26 24.42 -16.49
CA ASP A 420 12.12 23.39 -15.47
C ASP A 420 13.50 22.75 -15.19
N PRO A 421 14.03 22.82 -13.96
CA PRO A 421 15.39 22.37 -13.65
C PRO A 421 15.62 20.86 -13.86
N ARG A 422 14.54 20.07 -13.99
CA ARG A 422 14.61 18.63 -14.27
C ARG A 422 14.87 18.35 -15.76
N VAL A 423 14.52 19.28 -16.65
CA VAL A 423 14.72 19.16 -18.09
C VAL A 423 16.11 19.67 -18.45
N THR A 424 16.92 18.82 -19.10
CA THR A 424 18.30 19.15 -19.51
C THR A 424 18.35 19.65 -20.95
N SER A 425 17.55 19.06 -21.84
CA SER A 425 17.47 19.50 -23.23
C SER A 425 16.10 19.18 -23.85
N VAL A 426 15.75 19.85 -24.95
CA VAL A 426 14.53 19.60 -25.74
C VAL A 426 14.93 19.33 -27.19
N PRO A 427 15.42 18.11 -27.51
CA PRO A 427 16.00 17.78 -28.82
C PRO A 427 15.04 18.05 -29.98
N THR A 428 13.78 17.67 -29.85
CA THR A 428 12.78 17.81 -30.92
C THR A 428 11.50 18.47 -30.42
N VAL A 429 10.94 19.32 -31.26
CA VAL A 429 9.60 19.90 -31.10
C VAL A 429 8.93 19.80 -32.45
N THR A 430 7.80 19.11 -32.51
CA THR A 430 6.96 18.98 -33.70
C THR A 430 5.70 19.77 -33.49
N VAL A 431 5.37 20.64 -34.45
CA VAL A 431 4.18 21.48 -34.42
C VAL A 431 3.34 21.14 -35.65
N GLN A 432 2.11 20.70 -35.43
CA GLN A 432 1.15 20.35 -36.47
C GLN A 432 -0.12 21.18 -36.31
N GLN A 433 -0.60 21.78 -37.40
CA GLN A 433 -1.86 22.52 -37.41
C GLN A 433 -2.96 21.63 -38.00
N HIS A 434 -4.06 21.48 -37.27
CA HIS A 434 -5.26 20.76 -37.67
C HIS A 434 -6.47 21.69 -37.56
N GLY A 435 -6.78 22.40 -38.65
CA GLY A 435 -7.81 23.43 -38.65
C GLY A 435 -7.45 24.58 -37.70
N THR A 436 -8.30 24.81 -36.68
CA THR A 436 -8.08 25.81 -35.62
C THR A 436 -7.26 25.27 -34.44
N ALA A 437 -6.90 23.99 -34.45
CA ALA A 437 -6.11 23.37 -33.40
C ALA A 437 -4.64 23.28 -33.78
N TRP A 438 -3.77 23.48 -32.79
CA TRP A 438 -2.33 23.28 -32.88
C TRP A 438 -1.94 22.15 -31.94
N ILE A 439 -1.36 21.09 -32.51
CA ILE A 439 -0.83 19.94 -31.77
C ILE A 439 0.68 20.13 -31.67
N ILE A 440 1.17 20.19 -30.44
CA ILE A 440 2.58 20.38 -30.13
C ILE A 440 3.08 19.15 -29.40
N VAL A 441 4.12 18.50 -29.95
CA VAL A 441 4.79 17.35 -29.33
C VAL A 441 6.25 17.68 -29.15
N ALA A 442 6.71 17.75 -27.90
CA ALA A 442 8.11 18.01 -27.55
C ALA A 442 8.73 16.76 -26.91
N GLN A 443 9.96 16.40 -27.32
CA GLN A 443 10.75 15.38 -26.64
C GLN A 443 11.69 16.06 -25.66
N CYS A 444 11.59 15.73 -24.37
CA CYS A 444 12.36 16.34 -23.30
C CYS A 444 13.38 15.35 -22.74
N GLN A 445 14.67 15.68 -22.80
CA GLN A 445 15.70 14.94 -22.08
C GLN A 445 15.69 15.34 -20.61
N VAL A 446 15.46 14.38 -19.72
CA VAL A 446 15.42 14.59 -18.27
C VAL A 446 16.78 14.23 -17.67
N ARG A 447 17.26 14.99 -16.69
CA ARG A 447 18.62 14.83 -16.11
C ARG A 447 18.89 13.40 -15.61
N SER A 448 17.87 12.77 -15.02
CA SER A 448 17.99 11.45 -14.40
C SER A 448 17.54 10.29 -15.30
N MET A 449 17.26 10.54 -16.59
CA MET A 449 16.79 9.52 -17.52
C MET A 449 17.66 9.44 -18.77
N PRO A 450 17.96 8.24 -19.28
CA PRO A 450 18.72 8.08 -20.52
C PRO A 450 17.87 8.44 -21.75
N SER A 451 16.57 8.14 -21.74
CA SER A 451 15.67 8.36 -22.87
C SER A 451 14.85 9.65 -22.71
N PRO A 452 14.62 10.41 -23.80
CA PRO A 452 13.69 11.53 -23.80
C PRO A 452 12.25 11.08 -23.48
N ILE A 453 11.49 11.96 -22.84
CA ILE A 453 10.05 11.76 -22.61
C ILE A 453 9.22 12.68 -23.52
N PRO A 454 8.09 12.20 -24.08
CA PRO A 454 7.19 13.03 -24.85
C PRO A 454 6.32 13.91 -23.93
N VAL A 455 6.18 15.18 -24.29
CA VAL A 455 5.21 16.11 -23.73
C VAL A 455 4.33 16.61 -24.86
N THR A 456 3.02 16.37 -24.74
CA THR A 456 2.02 16.75 -25.74
C THR A 456 1.08 17.79 -25.16
N THR A 457 0.84 18.87 -25.90
CA THR A 457 -0.24 19.82 -25.62
C THR A 457 -1.00 20.18 -26.89
N THR A 458 -2.28 20.48 -26.73
CA THR A 458 -3.19 20.86 -27.82
C THR A 458 -3.78 22.21 -27.48
N PHE A 459 -3.51 23.21 -28.33
CA PHE A 459 -4.13 24.51 -28.24
C PHE A 459 -5.23 24.65 -29.28
N ILE A 460 -6.44 24.98 -28.84
CA ILE A 460 -7.56 25.27 -29.73
C ILE A 460 -7.70 26.78 -29.77
N GLN A 461 -7.64 27.37 -30.97
CA GLN A 461 -7.93 28.78 -31.14
C GLN A 461 -9.38 29.05 -30.73
N ALA A 462 -9.57 29.92 -29.73
CA ALA A 462 -10.89 30.46 -29.41
C ALA A 462 -11.41 31.19 -30.65
N ALA A 463 -12.63 30.82 -31.07
CA ALA A 463 -13.27 31.34 -32.28
C ALA A 463 -13.63 32.83 -32.16
#